data_AF-A0A935VJZ2-F1
#
_entry.id   AF-A0A935VJZ2-F1
#
_cell.length_a   1.000
_cell.length_b   1.000
_cell.length_c   1.000
_cell.angle_alpha   90.00
_cell.angle_beta   90.00
_cell.angle_gamma   90.00
#
_symmetry.space_group_name_H-M   'P 1'
#
loop_
_entity.id
_entity.type
_entity.pdbx_description
1 polymer ?
#
loop_
_entity_poly.entity_id
_entity_poly.type
_entity_poly.pdbx_seq_one_letter_code
_entity_poly.pdbx_strand_id
1 'polypeptide(L)'
;MNNEIDHAIIKNGYIGVQAELLGSNFNEPKRLRITNTTIQNMSKWGLYGFAFNIYGGNNVIGNCQEHSVNLAFGGNYKFIHCTFANFWGKEDARGLPTLSINNYSSAQVLPLDTCYFGNCIIDGKLNSEISLDIKQDATFPPKYFFSGCVLKTTMSTSDATKFDANKINAACEYEDTDKYDFTIRSSSLAGPLTASNTPSDASKFPADLKGVGRLTPYYAGAYVKP
;
A
#
# COMPACT_ATOMS: atom_id res chain seq x y z
N MET A 1 -17.19 -2.85 -17.68
CA MET A 1 -16.86 -4.01 -16.82
C MET A 1 -15.90 -3.53 -15.75
N ASN A 2 -16.32 -3.62 -14.49
CA ASN A 2 -15.52 -3.24 -13.33
C ASN A 2 -15.09 -4.53 -12.62
N ASN A 3 -13.79 -4.77 -12.50
CA ASN A 3 -13.31 -5.85 -11.64
C ASN A 3 -13.33 -5.35 -10.19
N GLU A 4 -14.00 -6.06 -9.30
CA GLU A 4 -14.17 -5.68 -7.90
C GLU A 4 -13.91 -6.87 -6.97
N ILE A 5 -13.14 -6.62 -5.92
CA ILE A 5 -12.92 -7.51 -4.79
C ILE A 5 -13.28 -6.72 -3.54
N ASP A 6 -14.26 -7.18 -2.78
CA ASP A 6 -14.72 -6.50 -1.57
C ASP A 6 -14.99 -7.53 -0.46
N HIS A 7 -14.63 -7.20 0.78
CA HIS A 7 -14.83 -8.07 1.96
C HIS A 7 -14.23 -9.48 1.84
N ALA A 8 -13.10 -9.62 1.15
CA ALA A 8 -12.45 -10.92 0.94
C ALA A 8 -11.33 -11.21 1.95
N ILE A 9 -11.04 -12.50 2.13
CA ILE A 9 -9.83 -13.00 2.80
C ILE A 9 -9.10 -13.92 1.82
N ILE A 10 -7.93 -13.47 1.36
CA ILE A 10 -7.09 -14.20 0.39
C ILE A 10 -5.79 -14.58 1.10
N LYS A 11 -5.49 -15.87 1.25
CA LYS A 11 -4.32 -16.32 2.01
C LYS A 11 -3.71 -17.62 1.51
N ASN A 12 -2.43 -17.84 1.83
CA ASN A 12 -1.69 -19.09 1.59
C ASN A 12 -1.49 -19.43 0.10
N GLY A 13 -1.29 -18.43 -0.74
CA GLY A 13 -1.02 -18.58 -2.18
C GLY A 13 0.42 -18.23 -2.57
N TYR A 14 0.72 -18.33 -3.86
CA TYR A 14 1.98 -17.82 -4.43
C TYR A 14 1.92 -16.29 -4.61
N ILE A 15 0.95 -15.81 -5.38
CA ILE A 15 0.57 -14.40 -5.47
C ILE A 15 -0.89 -14.28 -5.02
N GLY A 16 -1.21 -13.29 -4.19
CA GLY A 16 -2.58 -13.10 -3.72
C GLY A 16 -3.52 -12.57 -4.81
N VAL A 17 -3.18 -11.42 -5.38
CA VAL A 17 -3.89 -10.82 -6.52
C VAL A 17 -2.87 -10.36 -7.55
N GLN A 18 -3.03 -10.83 -8.78
CA GLN A 18 -2.24 -10.41 -9.94
C GLN A 18 -3.14 -9.64 -10.90
N ALA A 19 -2.91 -8.35 -11.02
CA ALA A 19 -3.63 -7.42 -11.88
C ALA A 19 -2.66 -6.86 -12.91
N GLU A 20 -2.63 -7.47 -14.10
CA GLU A 20 -1.66 -7.15 -15.13
C GLU A 20 -2.30 -6.89 -16.49
N LEU A 21 -1.60 -6.12 -17.30
CA LEU A 21 -1.93 -5.97 -18.70
C LEU A 21 -1.75 -7.31 -19.42
N LEU A 22 -2.82 -7.82 -20.05
CA LEU A 22 -2.74 -8.98 -20.92
C LEU A 22 -2.33 -8.53 -22.33
N GLY A 23 -1.18 -9.02 -22.81
CA GLY A 23 -0.63 -8.66 -24.12
C GLY A 23 -0.02 -7.24 -24.14
N SER A 24 -0.09 -6.59 -25.30
CA SER A 24 0.54 -5.28 -25.54
C SER A 24 -0.45 -4.13 -25.76
N ASN A 25 -1.76 -4.34 -25.55
CA ASN A 25 -2.76 -3.31 -25.80
C ASN A 25 -3.04 -2.45 -24.56
N PHE A 26 -2.28 -1.37 -24.39
CA PHE A 26 -2.42 -0.43 -23.28
C PHE A 26 -3.78 0.30 -23.21
N ASN A 27 -4.61 0.20 -24.26
CA ASN A 27 -5.93 0.83 -24.35
C ASN A 27 -7.07 -0.04 -23.82
N GLU A 28 -6.82 -1.31 -23.49
CA GLU A 28 -7.85 -2.17 -22.87
C GLU A 28 -8.22 -1.70 -21.46
N PRO A 29 -9.47 -1.92 -21.01
CA PRO A 29 -9.89 -1.60 -19.65
C PRO A 29 -9.06 -2.37 -18.60
N LYS A 30 -8.13 -1.66 -17.95
CA LYS A 30 -7.22 -2.21 -16.93
C LYS A 30 -7.53 -1.67 -15.54
N ARG A 31 -8.67 -2.05 -14.95
CA ARG A 31 -9.14 -1.48 -13.68
C ARG A 31 -9.54 -2.56 -12.68
N LEU A 32 -9.04 -2.44 -11.46
CA LEU A 32 -9.43 -3.24 -10.30
C LEU A 32 -9.78 -2.31 -9.14
N ARG A 33 -10.93 -2.55 -8.52
CA ARG A 33 -11.28 -2.01 -7.22
C ARG A 33 -11.10 -3.11 -6.17
N ILE A 34 -10.33 -2.86 -5.14
CA ILE A 34 -10.15 -3.78 -4.02
C ILE A 34 -10.40 -3.08 -2.69
N THR A 35 -11.43 -3.46 -1.95
CA THR A 35 -11.78 -2.79 -0.69
C THR A 35 -12.10 -3.77 0.43
N ASN A 36 -11.93 -3.33 1.68
CA ASN A 36 -12.30 -4.10 2.87
C ASN A 36 -11.73 -5.54 2.88
N THR A 37 -10.53 -5.72 2.32
CA THR A 37 -10.00 -7.06 2.02
C THR A 37 -8.69 -7.30 2.74
N THR A 38 -8.51 -8.53 3.24
CA THR A 38 -7.25 -9.00 3.81
C THR A 38 -6.56 -9.96 2.85
N ILE A 39 -5.33 -9.63 2.45
CA ILE A 39 -4.46 -10.50 1.65
C ILE A 39 -3.21 -10.80 2.46
N GLN A 40 -2.94 -12.06 2.79
CA GLN A 40 -1.81 -12.36 3.66
C GLN A 40 -1.19 -13.74 3.48
N ASN A 41 0.05 -13.89 3.94
CA ASN A 41 0.77 -15.17 3.92
C ASN A 41 0.93 -15.74 2.50
N MET A 42 1.58 -14.97 1.62
CA MET A 42 1.92 -15.39 0.26
C MET A 42 3.39 -15.78 0.15
N SER A 43 3.72 -16.81 -0.64
CA SER A 43 5.11 -17.21 -0.91
C SER A 43 5.81 -16.36 -1.97
N LYS A 44 5.13 -15.35 -2.53
CA LYS A 44 5.76 -14.28 -3.32
C LYS A 44 5.19 -12.91 -2.97
N TRP A 45 4.13 -12.49 -3.67
CA TRP A 45 3.55 -11.14 -3.56
C TRP A 45 2.12 -11.16 -3.04
N GLY A 46 1.76 -10.19 -2.20
CA GLY A 46 0.37 -10.00 -1.78
C GLY A 46 -0.48 -9.47 -2.94
N LEU A 47 -0.14 -8.26 -3.39
CA LEU A 47 -0.73 -7.60 -4.55
C LEU A 47 0.35 -7.29 -5.58
N TYR A 48 0.12 -7.74 -6.81
CA TYR A 48 0.96 -7.43 -7.96
C TYR A 48 0.15 -6.64 -8.99
N GLY A 49 0.56 -5.39 -9.23
CA GLY A 49 0.08 -4.57 -10.32
C GLY A 49 1.14 -4.47 -11.41
N PHE A 50 0.79 -4.73 -12.67
CA PHE A 50 1.71 -4.57 -13.80
C PHE A 50 1.05 -3.74 -14.90
N ALA A 51 1.51 -2.50 -15.07
CA ALA A 51 0.96 -1.53 -16.02
C ALA A 51 -0.58 -1.39 -15.92
N PHE A 52 -1.11 -1.41 -14.68
CA PHE A 52 -2.54 -1.56 -14.38
C PHE A 52 -3.09 -0.38 -13.57
N ASN A 53 -4.41 -0.28 -13.45
CA ASN A 53 -5.05 0.71 -12.57
C ASN A 53 -5.74 0.04 -11.38
N ILE A 54 -5.32 0.37 -10.17
CA ILE A 54 -5.86 -0.21 -8.93
C ILE A 54 -6.30 0.89 -7.98
N TYR A 55 -7.59 0.85 -7.62
CA TYR A 55 -8.13 1.59 -6.49
C TYR A 55 -8.28 0.65 -5.31
N GLY A 56 -7.53 0.90 -4.24
CA GLY A 56 -7.56 0.15 -3.01
C GLY A 56 -8.03 1.00 -1.82
N GLY A 57 -8.77 0.42 -0.88
CA GLY A 57 -8.91 1.05 0.42
C GLY A 57 -9.50 0.20 1.51
N ASN A 58 -9.17 0.54 2.75
CA ASN A 58 -9.49 -0.25 3.94
C ASN A 58 -9.00 -1.71 3.83
N ASN A 59 -7.80 -1.92 3.26
CA ASN A 59 -7.24 -3.26 3.05
C ASN A 59 -6.07 -3.54 3.98
N VAL A 60 -5.87 -4.81 4.31
CA VAL A 60 -4.64 -5.30 4.95
C VAL A 60 -3.92 -6.20 3.95
N ILE A 61 -2.68 -5.86 3.60
CA ILE A 61 -1.85 -6.71 2.73
C ILE A 61 -0.50 -6.92 3.40
N GLY A 62 -0.17 -8.16 3.75
CA GLY A 62 0.95 -8.39 4.64
C GLY A 62 1.51 -9.81 4.67
N ASN A 63 2.60 -9.97 5.41
CA ASN A 63 3.31 -11.23 5.59
C ASN A 63 3.54 -12.00 4.27
N CYS A 64 4.27 -11.41 3.33
CA CYS A 64 4.61 -12.03 2.04
C CYS A 64 6.12 -12.27 1.97
N GLN A 65 6.57 -13.36 1.36
CA GLN A 65 7.99 -13.71 1.30
C GLN A 65 8.84 -12.63 0.61
N GLU A 66 8.28 -11.97 -0.42
CA GLU A 66 8.88 -10.81 -1.07
C GLU A 66 8.08 -9.53 -0.71
N HIS A 67 7.60 -8.78 -1.70
CA HIS A 67 6.79 -7.58 -1.48
C HIS A 67 5.37 -7.93 -1.03
N SER A 68 4.81 -7.17 -0.08
CA SER A 68 3.36 -7.22 0.14
C SER A 68 2.63 -6.55 -1.02
N VAL A 69 3.20 -5.46 -1.56
CA VAL A 69 2.68 -4.77 -2.74
C VAL A 69 3.82 -4.50 -3.72
N ASN A 70 3.68 -5.00 -4.94
CA ASN A 70 4.60 -4.75 -6.05
C ASN A 70 3.84 -4.06 -7.19
N LEU A 71 4.14 -2.80 -7.46
CA LEU A 71 3.53 -1.99 -8.51
C LEU A 71 4.55 -1.74 -9.62
N ALA A 72 4.49 -2.58 -10.64
CA ALA A 72 5.48 -2.63 -11.69
C ALA A 72 4.99 -1.95 -12.97
N PHE A 73 5.93 -1.38 -13.72
CA PHE A 73 5.73 -0.92 -15.10
C PHE A 73 4.68 0.20 -15.23
N GLY A 74 4.63 1.09 -14.24
CA GLY A 74 3.76 2.25 -14.26
C GLY A 74 2.31 1.88 -13.98
N GLY A 75 1.38 2.76 -14.33
CA GLY A 75 -0.05 2.59 -14.08
C GLY A 75 -0.67 3.70 -13.23
N ASN A 76 -1.86 3.43 -12.69
CA ASN A 76 -2.62 4.36 -11.86
C ASN A 76 -3.07 3.71 -10.56
N TYR A 77 -2.49 4.14 -9.45
CA TYR A 77 -2.68 3.52 -8.16
C TYR A 77 -3.21 4.52 -7.14
N LYS A 78 -4.20 4.12 -6.37
CA LYS A 78 -4.74 4.89 -5.26
C LYS A 78 -5.08 3.98 -4.10
N PHE A 79 -4.41 4.14 -2.97
CA PHE A 79 -4.64 3.39 -1.74
C PHE A 79 -5.02 4.33 -0.61
N ILE A 80 -6.12 4.04 0.10
CA ILE A 80 -6.60 4.84 1.23
C ILE A 80 -6.86 3.96 2.43
N HIS A 81 -6.37 4.34 3.61
CA HIS A 81 -6.59 3.57 4.85
C HIS A 81 -6.19 2.10 4.70
N CYS A 82 -5.12 1.81 3.97
CA CYS A 82 -4.56 0.47 3.88
C CYS A 82 -3.43 0.27 4.89
N THR A 83 -3.32 -0.94 5.43
CA THR A 83 -2.15 -1.39 6.18
C THR A 83 -1.34 -2.35 5.32
N PHE A 84 -0.14 -1.95 4.94
CA PHE A 84 0.86 -2.77 4.28
C PHE A 84 1.93 -3.12 5.30
N ALA A 85 1.87 -4.34 5.83
CA ALA A 85 2.71 -4.74 6.96
C ALA A 85 3.36 -6.10 6.69
N ASN A 86 4.66 -6.11 6.48
CA ASN A 86 5.37 -7.34 6.16
C ASN A 86 6.31 -7.76 7.29
N PHE A 87 5.91 -8.78 8.05
CA PHE A 87 6.68 -9.34 9.16
C PHE A 87 7.13 -10.78 8.91
N TRP A 88 7.20 -11.19 7.64
CA TRP A 88 7.68 -12.51 7.23
C TRP A 88 8.92 -12.93 8.03
N GLY A 89 8.85 -14.10 8.66
CA GLY A 89 9.90 -14.66 9.51
C GLY A 89 9.97 -16.18 9.44
N LYS A 90 9.53 -16.76 8.30
CA LYS A 90 9.59 -18.20 8.06
C LYS A 90 10.96 -18.60 7.48
N GLU A 91 11.02 -19.79 6.88
CA GLU A 91 12.21 -20.52 6.42
C GLU A 91 13.26 -19.65 5.69
N ASP A 92 12.83 -18.69 4.86
CA ASP A 92 13.74 -17.73 4.20
C ASP A 92 13.65 -16.33 4.81
N ALA A 93 14.81 -15.73 5.07
CA ALA A 93 14.91 -14.34 5.47
C ALA A 93 14.44 -13.42 4.33
N ARG A 94 13.48 -12.54 4.62
CA ARG A 94 13.04 -11.53 3.64
C ARG A 94 14.14 -10.48 3.44
N GLY A 95 14.53 -10.28 2.19
CA GLY A 95 15.46 -9.21 1.78
C GLY A 95 14.82 -8.05 1.01
N LEU A 96 13.52 -8.14 0.70
CA LEU A 96 12.82 -7.17 -0.14
C LEU A 96 11.80 -6.32 0.65
N PRO A 97 11.62 -5.03 0.31
CA PRO A 97 10.73 -4.09 1.00
C PRO A 97 9.25 -4.50 0.92
N THR A 98 8.43 -4.10 1.89
CA THR A 98 6.97 -4.27 1.85
C THR A 98 6.34 -3.70 0.58
N LEU A 99 6.73 -2.49 0.18
CA LEU A 99 6.24 -1.79 -1.01
C LEU A 99 7.37 -1.59 -2.03
N SER A 100 7.13 -2.02 -3.26
CA SER A 100 7.99 -1.74 -4.41
C SER A 100 7.20 -1.07 -5.53
N ILE A 101 7.77 -0.01 -6.12
CA ILE A 101 7.17 0.73 -7.23
C ILE A 101 8.24 0.98 -8.29
N ASN A 102 7.95 0.59 -9.53
CA ASN A 102 8.77 0.98 -10.68
C ASN A 102 7.89 1.38 -11.88
N ASN A 103 8.46 2.14 -12.81
CA ASN A 103 7.74 2.62 -13.99
C ASN A 103 8.42 2.29 -15.31
N TYR A 104 9.33 1.31 -15.35
CA TYR A 104 10.09 1.05 -16.56
C TYR A 104 10.46 -0.42 -16.73
N SER A 105 10.89 -0.73 -17.95
CA SER A 105 11.53 -1.97 -18.36
C SER A 105 12.89 -1.67 -18.98
N SER A 106 13.64 -2.69 -19.38
CA SER A 106 14.85 -2.50 -20.18
C SER A 106 14.60 -1.77 -21.51
N ALA A 107 13.38 -1.84 -22.05
CA ALA A 107 13.04 -1.30 -23.37
C ALA A 107 12.39 0.09 -23.33
N GLN A 108 11.64 0.42 -22.28
CA GLN A 108 10.84 1.65 -22.23
C GLN A 108 10.52 2.11 -20.81
N VAL A 109 10.30 3.42 -20.67
CA VAL A 109 9.68 4.05 -19.50
C VAL A 109 8.17 4.16 -19.77
N LEU A 110 7.36 3.77 -18.79
CA LEU A 110 5.91 3.81 -18.83
C LEU A 110 5.38 4.87 -17.88
N PRO A 111 4.23 5.51 -18.20
CA PRO A 111 3.65 6.51 -17.33
C PRO A 111 3.26 5.93 -15.96
N LEU A 112 3.65 6.63 -14.90
CA LEU A 112 3.07 6.49 -13.57
C LEU A 112 2.14 7.69 -13.35
N ASP A 113 0.94 7.63 -13.94
CA ASP A 113 0.04 8.78 -14.05
C ASP A 113 -0.49 9.25 -12.70
N THR A 114 -0.68 8.32 -11.76
CA THR A 114 -1.04 8.61 -10.37
C THR A 114 -0.56 7.47 -9.50
N CYS A 115 0.04 7.78 -8.36
CA CYS A 115 0.35 6.80 -7.34
C CYS A 115 0.15 7.45 -5.97
N TYR A 116 -1.05 7.31 -5.42
CA TYR A 116 -1.44 7.97 -4.18
C TYR A 116 -1.58 6.98 -3.04
N PHE A 117 -0.99 7.31 -1.90
CA PHE A 117 -1.20 6.64 -0.62
C PHE A 117 -1.70 7.67 0.39
N GLY A 118 -2.93 7.50 0.85
CA GLY A 118 -3.60 8.38 1.81
C GLY A 118 -3.92 7.65 3.09
N ASN A 119 -3.52 8.17 4.25
CA ASN A 119 -3.80 7.56 5.55
C ASN A 119 -3.36 6.08 5.65
N CYS A 120 -2.32 5.67 4.93
CA CYS A 120 -1.80 4.29 4.91
C CYS A 120 -0.71 4.04 5.95
N ILE A 121 -0.53 2.78 6.35
CA ILE A 121 0.66 2.31 7.06
C ILE A 121 1.49 1.48 6.08
N ILE A 122 2.80 1.74 6.00
CA ILE A 122 3.78 0.90 5.30
C ILE A 122 4.90 0.56 6.27
N ASP A 123 4.97 -0.71 6.65
CA ASP A 123 5.80 -1.18 7.77
C ASP A 123 6.28 -2.62 7.59
N GLY A 124 7.20 -3.05 8.44
CA GLY A 124 7.78 -4.40 8.44
C GLY A 124 9.11 -4.52 9.18
N LYS A 125 9.83 -5.62 8.97
CA LYS A 125 11.10 -5.95 9.64
C LYS A 125 12.33 -5.21 9.11
N LEU A 126 12.36 -4.79 7.86
CA LEU A 126 13.51 -4.10 7.25
C LEU A 126 13.64 -2.66 7.74
N ASN A 127 14.85 -2.10 7.66
CA ASN A 127 15.09 -0.69 8.01
C ASN A 127 14.40 0.29 7.04
N SER A 128 14.18 -0.12 5.80
CA SER A 128 13.37 0.61 4.83
C SER A 128 12.43 -0.35 4.11
N GLU A 129 11.14 -0.06 4.14
CA GLU A 129 10.06 -0.91 3.61
C GLU A 129 9.47 -0.37 2.32
N ILE A 130 10.11 0.64 1.75
CA ILE A 130 9.70 1.29 0.51
C ILE A 130 10.89 1.32 -0.44
N SER A 131 10.68 0.82 -1.65
CA SER A 131 11.57 1.04 -2.80
C SER A 131 10.80 1.77 -3.89
N LEU A 132 11.33 2.92 -4.30
CA LEU A 132 10.86 3.67 -5.46
C LEU A 132 11.97 3.68 -6.51
N ASP A 133 11.83 2.84 -7.53
CA ASP A 133 12.75 2.79 -8.67
C ASP A 133 12.07 3.40 -9.90
N ILE A 134 12.03 4.73 -9.93
CA ILE A 134 11.22 5.51 -10.87
C ILE A 134 12.14 6.29 -11.81
N LYS A 135 12.04 6.02 -13.12
CA LYS A 135 12.69 6.81 -14.16
C LYS A 135 11.85 8.03 -14.52
N GLN A 136 12.53 9.16 -14.61
CA GLN A 136 11.94 10.39 -15.14
C GLN A 136 11.72 10.27 -16.64
N ASP A 137 10.63 10.84 -17.12
CA ASP A 137 10.33 11.00 -18.54
C ASP A 137 9.78 12.42 -18.74
N ALA A 138 10.28 13.13 -19.76
CA ALA A 138 9.89 14.52 -19.99
C ALA A 138 8.45 14.66 -20.52
N THR A 139 7.95 13.62 -21.19
CA THR A 139 6.59 13.57 -21.76
C THR A 139 5.58 13.16 -20.69
N PHE A 140 5.97 12.22 -19.83
CA PHE A 140 5.13 11.69 -18.75
C PHE A 140 5.86 11.75 -17.40
N PRO A 141 5.94 12.93 -16.75
CA PRO A 141 6.55 13.04 -15.44
C PRO A 141 5.85 12.13 -14.43
N PRO A 142 6.57 11.21 -13.76
CA PRO A 142 5.97 10.24 -12.88
C PRO A 142 5.38 10.91 -11.63
N LYS A 143 4.18 10.51 -11.23
CA LYS A 143 3.47 11.08 -10.08
C LYS A 143 3.33 10.06 -8.96
N TYR A 144 3.88 10.39 -7.80
CA TYR A 144 3.61 9.66 -6.56
C TYR A 144 3.47 10.64 -5.40
N PHE A 145 2.56 10.33 -4.47
CA PHE A 145 2.24 11.19 -3.34
C PHE A 145 1.78 10.35 -2.14
N PHE A 146 2.46 10.53 -1.01
CA PHE A 146 2.12 9.93 0.28
C PHE A 146 1.61 11.05 1.20
N SER A 147 0.40 10.94 1.71
CA SER A 147 -0.24 11.97 2.53
C SER A 147 -0.87 11.35 3.78
N GLY A 148 -0.45 11.82 4.96
CA GLY A 148 -0.97 11.32 6.24
C GLY A 148 -0.63 9.85 6.51
N CYS A 149 0.47 9.34 5.96
CA CYS A 149 0.88 7.95 6.14
C CYS A 149 1.82 7.76 7.35
N VAL A 150 1.93 6.51 7.81
CA VAL A 150 3.08 6.04 8.59
C VAL A 150 4.00 5.28 7.65
N LEU A 151 5.26 5.71 7.54
CA LEU A 151 6.21 5.18 6.58
C LEU A 151 7.47 4.68 7.31
N LYS A 152 7.76 3.38 7.23
CA LYS A 152 9.07 2.85 7.62
C LYS A 152 10.05 2.96 6.46
N THR A 153 10.94 3.95 6.50
CA THR A 153 11.85 4.22 5.40
C THR A 153 13.11 4.97 5.82
N THR A 154 14.18 4.76 5.06
CA THR A 154 15.43 5.54 5.12
C THR A 154 15.54 6.57 4.00
N MET A 155 14.59 6.61 3.07
CA MET A 155 14.60 7.56 1.96
C MET A 155 14.31 8.99 2.44
N SER A 156 14.77 9.98 1.68
CA SER A 156 14.38 11.37 1.93
C SER A 156 12.88 11.57 1.66
N THR A 157 12.21 12.22 2.61
CA THR A 157 10.78 12.57 2.54
C THR A 157 10.56 14.09 2.67
N SER A 158 11.60 14.90 2.41
CA SER A 158 11.54 16.37 2.55
C SER A 158 10.79 17.09 1.44
N ASP A 159 10.56 16.44 0.29
CA ASP A 159 9.82 17.01 -0.82
C ASP A 159 8.32 17.00 -0.52
N ALA A 160 7.80 18.15 -0.08
CA ALA A 160 6.39 18.33 0.28
C ALA A 160 5.42 18.07 -0.89
N THR A 161 5.89 18.09 -2.15
CA THR A 161 5.06 17.75 -3.32
C THR A 161 4.83 16.24 -3.45
N LYS A 162 5.60 15.44 -2.73
CA LYS A 162 5.58 13.97 -2.73
C LYS A 162 5.22 13.37 -1.37
N PHE A 163 5.45 14.12 -0.30
CA PHE A 163 5.25 13.67 1.08
C PHE A 163 4.58 14.77 1.91
N ASP A 164 3.32 14.59 2.30
CA ASP A 164 2.56 15.54 3.11
C ASP A 164 2.23 14.96 4.48
N ALA A 165 2.78 15.59 5.53
CA ALA A 165 2.51 15.27 6.94
C ALA A 165 2.54 13.77 7.29
N ASN A 166 3.50 13.04 6.72
CA ASN A 166 3.75 11.63 7.03
C ASN A 166 4.51 11.49 8.35
N LYS A 167 4.20 10.44 9.11
CA LYS A 167 4.98 10.02 10.28
C LYS A 167 6.05 9.03 9.84
N ILE A 168 7.31 9.44 9.89
CA ILE A 168 8.44 8.63 9.44
C ILE A 168 8.99 7.80 10.59
N ASN A 169 9.10 6.48 10.39
CA ASN A 169 9.62 5.51 11.37
C ASN A 169 8.92 5.56 12.75
N ALA A 170 7.66 6.02 12.79
CA ALA A 170 6.85 5.99 14.00
C ALA A 170 6.47 4.54 14.34
N ALA A 171 6.59 4.17 15.62
CA ALA A 171 6.32 2.81 16.07
C ALA A 171 4.84 2.42 15.85
N CYS A 172 4.61 1.42 15.01
CA CYS A 172 3.33 0.73 14.89
C CYS A 172 3.41 -0.59 15.64
N GLU A 173 2.66 -0.67 16.72
CA GLU A 173 2.50 -1.86 17.56
C GLU A 173 1.26 -2.61 17.10
N TYR A 174 1.42 -3.87 16.70
CA TYR A 174 0.32 -4.74 16.24
C TYR A 174 -0.05 -5.78 17.28
N GLU A 175 -1.27 -6.31 17.20
CA GLU A 175 -1.76 -7.32 18.14
C GLU A 175 -0.94 -8.62 18.11
N ASP A 176 -0.64 -9.16 16.93
CA ASP A 176 0.19 -10.37 16.82
C ASP A 176 0.74 -10.51 15.39
N THR A 177 1.98 -10.07 15.17
CA THR A 177 2.62 -10.13 13.85
C THR A 177 2.92 -11.57 13.40
N ASP A 178 3.12 -12.51 14.34
CA ASP A 178 3.37 -13.92 14.04
C ASP A 178 2.10 -14.64 13.59
N LYS A 179 0.92 -14.16 14.02
CA LYS A 179 -0.39 -14.61 13.54
C LYS A 179 -0.97 -13.76 12.42
N TYR A 180 -0.21 -12.79 11.91
CA TYR A 180 -0.63 -11.86 10.86
C TYR A 180 -1.82 -10.98 11.28
N ASP A 181 -2.00 -10.77 12.59
CA ASP A 181 -2.98 -9.82 13.12
C ASP A 181 -2.34 -8.43 13.19
N PHE A 182 -2.57 -7.66 12.12
CA PHE A 182 -2.10 -6.29 11.98
C PHE A 182 -3.09 -5.25 12.52
N THR A 183 -4.00 -5.63 13.42
CA THR A 183 -4.75 -4.67 14.23
C THR A 183 -3.75 -3.83 15.04
N ILE A 184 -3.89 -2.51 15.01
CA ILE A 184 -3.01 -1.62 15.78
C ILE A 184 -3.40 -1.60 17.26
N ARG A 185 -2.42 -1.64 18.15
CA ARG A 185 -2.59 -1.49 19.60
C ARG A 185 -2.72 -0.04 20.02
N SER A 186 -3.21 0.20 21.23
CA SER A 186 -3.31 1.55 21.83
C SER A 186 -1.95 2.24 22.04
N SER A 187 -0.84 1.50 22.03
CA SER A 187 0.52 2.06 22.04
C SER A 187 1.00 2.55 20.67
N SER A 188 0.33 2.19 19.57
CA SER A 188 0.73 2.60 18.22
C SER A 188 0.73 4.12 18.05
N LEU A 189 1.76 4.63 17.38
CA LEU A 189 1.93 6.02 16.99
C LEU A 189 1.42 6.31 15.57
N ALA A 190 0.41 5.55 15.12
CA ALA A 190 -0.18 5.67 13.78
C ALA A 190 -1.08 6.90 13.57
N GLY A 191 -1.17 7.77 14.56
CA GLY A 191 -1.96 9.00 14.56
C GLY A 191 -1.57 9.87 15.77
N PRO A 192 -2.26 10.98 16.02
CA PRO A 192 -3.25 11.59 15.14
C PRO A 192 -2.61 12.04 13.82
N LEU A 193 -3.35 11.95 12.72
CA LEU A 193 -2.95 12.43 11.39
C LEU A 193 -3.28 13.91 11.21
N THR A 194 -2.40 14.64 10.51
CA THR A 194 -2.51 16.10 10.32
C THR A 194 -2.48 16.52 8.86
N ALA A 195 -2.39 15.58 7.91
CA ALA A 195 -2.37 15.90 6.49
C ALA A 195 -3.71 16.51 6.03
N SER A 196 -3.66 17.45 5.09
CA SER A 196 -4.84 18.19 4.62
C SER A 196 -5.91 17.27 4.02
N ASN A 197 -5.51 16.21 3.31
CA ASN A 197 -6.41 15.25 2.69
C ASN A 197 -7.04 14.26 3.67
N THR A 198 -6.53 14.16 4.90
CA THR A 198 -6.93 13.14 5.89
C THR A 198 -8.45 13.03 6.05
N PRO A 199 -9.22 14.13 6.26
CA PRO A 199 -10.67 14.03 6.45
C PRO A 199 -11.40 13.59 5.18
N SER A 200 -10.93 14.02 4.01
CA SER A 200 -11.51 13.66 2.72
C SER A 200 -11.25 12.20 2.34
N ASP A 201 -10.19 11.61 2.87
CA ASP A 201 -9.86 10.20 2.67
C ASP A 201 -10.60 9.32 3.68
N ALA A 202 -10.70 9.76 4.94
CA ALA A 202 -11.51 9.10 5.95
C ALA A 202 -13.00 9.04 5.55
N SER A 203 -13.54 10.07 4.91
CA SER A 203 -14.95 10.06 4.46
C SER A 203 -15.25 9.04 3.36
N LYS A 204 -14.24 8.58 2.61
CA LYS A 204 -14.39 7.52 1.60
C LYS A 204 -14.49 6.12 2.23
N PHE A 205 -13.97 5.97 3.45
CA PHE A 205 -13.95 4.72 4.23
C PHE A 205 -14.31 5.04 5.69
N PRO A 206 -15.59 5.34 5.99
CA PRO A 206 -16.00 5.88 7.30
C PRO A 206 -15.90 4.88 8.45
N ALA A 207 -15.73 3.60 8.15
CA ALA A 207 -15.46 2.55 9.12
C ALA A 207 -14.16 1.83 8.77
N ASP A 208 -13.54 1.23 9.78
CA ASP A 208 -12.37 0.37 9.63
C ASP A 208 -12.76 -1.04 9.18
N LEU A 209 -11.77 -1.92 9.02
CA LEU A 209 -12.01 -3.29 8.54
C LEU A 209 -12.83 -4.16 9.51
N LYS A 210 -12.97 -3.76 10.78
CA LYS A 210 -13.82 -4.41 11.79
C LYS A 210 -15.17 -3.71 11.96
N GLY A 211 -15.47 -2.68 11.16
CA GLY A 211 -16.70 -1.90 11.24
C GLY A 211 -16.69 -0.81 12.32
N VAL A 212 -15.54 -0.51 12.92
CA VAL A 212 -15.41 0.59 13.90
C VAL A 212 -15.35 1.93 13.16
N GLY A 213 -16.19 2.88 13.57
CA GLY A 213 -16.26 4.20 12.94
C GLY A 213 -14.95 5.00 13.07
N ARG A 214 -14.51 5.61 11.97
CA ARG A 214 -13.33 6.51 11.93
C ARG A 214 -13.75 7.91 12.36
N LEU A 215 -13.56 8.21 13.65
CA LEU A 215 -13.81 9.53 14.23
C LEU A 215 -12.52 10.34 14.37
N THR A 216 -12.65 11.64 14.58
CA THR A 216 -11.50 12.52 14.88
C THR A 216 -11.01 12.29 16.31
N PRO A 217 -9.68 12.22 16.54
CA PRO A 217 -8.62 12.33 15.54
C PRO A 217 -8.45 11.06 14.69
N TYR A 218 -8.07 11.23 13.42
CA TYR A 218 -7.86 10.11 12.50
C TYR A 218 -6.52 9.42 12.72
N TYR A 219 -6.50 8.11 12.44
CA TYR A 219 -5.31 7.24 12.48
C TYR A 219 -5.10 6.57 11.13
N ALA A 220 -3.84 6.34 10.76
CA ALA A 220 -3.49 5.63 9.54
C ALA A 220 -3.83 4.13 9.63
N GLY A 221 -3.96 3.50 8.47
CA GLY A 221 -4.15 2.05 8.33
C GLY A 221 -5.60 1.61 8.29
N ALA A 222 -5.77 0.30 8.15
CA ALA A 222 -7.06 -0.39 7.98
C ALA A 222 -7.87 -0.54 9.27
N TYR A 223 -7.29 -0.20 10.42
CA TYR A 223 -7.92 -0.33 11.73
C TYR A 223 -7.96 1.03 12.44
N VAL A 224 -9.03 1.28 13.18
CA VAL A 224 -9.10 2.38 14.14
C VAL A 224 -8.30 1.99 15.37
N LYS A 225 -7.67 2.98 16.00
CA LYS A 225 -6.93 2.78 17.25
C LYS A 225 -7.92 2.41 18.37
N PRO A 226 -7.70 1.31 19.11
CA PRO A 226 -8.51 0.93 20.26
C PRO A 226 -8.50 1.98 21.37
#